data_AF-A0A7S3EM38-F1
#
_entry.id   AF-A0A7S3EM38-F1
#
_cell.length_a   1.000
_cell.length_b   1.000
_cell.length_c   1.000
_cell.angle_alpha   90.00
_cell.angle_beta   90.00
_cell.angle_gamma   90.00
#
_symmetry.space_group_name_H-M   'P 1'
#
loop_
_entity.id
_entity.type
_entity.pdbx_description
1 polymer ?
#
loop_
_entity_poly.entity_id
_entity_poly.type
_entity_poly.pdbx_seq_one_letter_code
_entity_poly.pdbx_strand_id
1 'polypeptide(L)'
;MLIKAPESGDVPKCSHHANLATNSRALRRQLRCPVALELLQYRLNLLENAYLRLQRQWPKVVAGPIPSFECFKVAVAVAYSRCFRSSQGDEPLNMVFAPLTDMMNHDHPTNKNVRAFFNEAGEMVAESTQHRSAGEQLLITYGELPNLHLLQSNGFTMSENSYDFAVVDAQRLLSMIPETNLQFLLEKSLLLPDPEGKVSRWQPVSKRLEKAIALYASSESNFLQQMVEDTLSTFTTGYGEDRQLLETLESQGDLDGASMRSLHAARIRFQQKRDLLKILN
;
A
#
# COMPACT_ATOMS: atom_id res chain seq x y z
N MET A 1 -32.32 -15.98 -0.43
CA MET A 1 -31.72 -15.99 0.92
C MET A 1 -31.40 -14.56 1.30
N LEU A 2 -32.27 -13.91 2.08
CA LEU A 2 -32.07 -12.52 2.54
C LEU A 2 -31.07 -12.54 3.70
N ILE A 3 -29.88 -11.98 3.48
CA ILE A 3 -28.90 -11.77 4.55
C ILE A 3 -29.47 -10.69 5.46
N LYS A 4 -30.03 -11.08 6.62
CA LYS A 4 -30.39 -10.12 7.67
C LYS A 4 -29.10 -9.45 8.15
N ALA A 5 -29.09 -8.11 8.16
CA ALA A 5 -28.02 -7.36 8.82
C ALA A 5 -27.99 -7.76 10.30
N PRO A 6 -26.81 -8.03 10.89
CA PRO A 6 -26.73 -8.35 12.31
C PRO A 6 -27.24 -7.15 13.12
N GLU A 7 -28.16 -7.44 14.04
CA GLU A 7 -28.55 -6.50 15.11
C GLU A 7 -27.29 -6.13 15.90
N SER A 8 -27.23 -4.91 16.41
CA SER A 8 -26.07 -4.20 16.95
C SER A 8 -25.40 -4.84 18.19
N GLY A 9 -24.99 -6.10 18.08
CA GLY A 9 -24.12 -6.82 19.00
C GLY A 9 -22.65 -6.65 18.62
N ASP A 10 -21.79 -6.72 19.63
CA ASP A 10 -20.34 -6.52 19.55
C ASP A 10 -19.72 -6.93 18.20
N VAL A 11 -19.25 -5.93 17.47
CA VAL A 11 -18.44 -6.13 16.26
C VAL A 11 -17.28 -7.05 16.65
N PRO A 12 -17.12 -8.24 16.03
CA PRO A 12 -16.06 -9.16 16.39
C PRO A 12 -14.72 -8.43 16.36
N LYS A 13 -13.97 -8.51 17.47
CA LYS A 13 -12.57 -8.06 17.54
C LYS A 13 -11.72 -8.99 16.67
N CYS A 14 -11.84 -8.89 15.35
CA CYS A 14 -10.96 -9.61 14.44
C CYS A 14 -9.55 -9.00 14.59
N SER A 15 -8.65 -9.75 15.20
CA SER A 15 -7.24 -9.38 15.44
C SER A 15 -6.43 -9.23 14.15
N HIS A 16 -6.99 -9.59 12.99
CA HIS A 16 -6.35 -9.53 11.67
C HIS A 16 -6.56 -8.21 10.91
N HIS A 17 -7.14 -7.20 11.55
CA HIS A 17 -7.37 -5.89 10.95
C HIS A 17 -6.15 -4.96 11.05
N ALA A 18 -5.02 -5.37 10.50
CA ALA A 18 -3.81 -4.54 10.42
C ALA A 18 -3.66 -3.81 9.07
N ASN A 19 -4.66 -3.86 8.18
CA ASN A 19 -4.63 -3.04 6.97
C ASN A 19 -5.01 -1.59 7.29
N LEU A 20 -4.52 -0.66 6.49
CA LEU A 20 -4.52 0.74 6.87
C LEU A 20 -5.91 1.40 6.85
N ALA A 21 -6.91 0.73 6.27
CA ALA A 21 -8.31 1.11 6.36
C ALA A 21 -8.86 1.04 7.80
N THR A 22 -8.33 0.17 8.66
CA THR A 22 -8.76 0.05 10.07
C THR A 22 -7.91 0.90 11.04
N ASN A 23 -6.86 1.55 10.52
CA ASN A 23 -6.23 2.77 11.03
C ASN A 23 -6.10 2.85 12.56
N SER A 24 -5.50 1.84 13.20
CA SER A 24 -5.21 1.96 14.63
C SER A 24 -4.27 3.15 14.85
N ARG A 25 -4.64 4.08 15.74
CA ARG A 25 -3.77 5.20 16.17
C ARG A 25 -2.38 4.69 16.59
N ALA A 26 -2.30 3.45 17.06
CA ALA A 26 -1.07 2.75 17.38
C ALA A 26 -0.15 2.56 16.17
N LEU A 27 -0.65 2.05 15.03
CA LEU A 27 0.16 1.84 13.83
C LEU A 27 0.74 3.16 13.30
N ARG A 28 -0.06 4.24 13.29
CA ARG A 28 0.43 5.57 12.90
C ARG A 28 1.57 6.05 13.80
N ARG A 29 1.44 5.88 15.13
CA ARG A 29 2.49 6.22 16.09
C ARG A 29 3.77 5.38 15.91
N GLN A 30 3.62 4.13 15.45
CA GLN A 30 4.73 3.21 15.23
C GLN A 30 5.42 3.40 13.88
N LEU A 31 4.68 3.77 12.81
CA LEU A 31 5.23 3.93 11.46
C LEU A 31 6.36 4.94 11.40
N ARG A 32 6.17 6.12 12.01
CA ARG A 32 7.17 7.22 12.08
C ARG A 32 7.96 7.42 10.78
N CYS A 33 7.26 7.29 9.65
CA CYS A 33 7.77 7.38 8.30
C CYS A 33 6.91 8.44 7.60
N PRO A 34 7.43 9.63 7.31
CA PRO A 34 6.63 10.75 6.83
C PRO A 34 5.81 10.43 5.57
N VAL A 35 6.43 9.80 4.57
CA VAL A 35 5.72 9.34 3.37
C VAL A 35 4.57 8.38 3.69
N ALA A 36 4.81 7.40 4.57
CA ALA A 36 3.77 6.45 4.94
C ALA A 36 2.63 7.15 5.68
N LEU A 37 2.95 8.09 6.58
CA LEU A 37 1.96 8.85 7.34
C LEU A 37 1.11 9.77 6.45
N GLU A 38 1.73 10.42 5.47
CA GLU A 38 1.02 11.29 4.53
C GLU A 38 0.09 10.49 3.62
N LEU A 39 0.60 9.41 3.00
CA LEU A 39 -0.22 8.50 2.19
C LEU A 39 -1.38 7.87 3.00
N LEU A 40 -1.18 7.71 4.30
CA LEU A 40 -2.22 7.22 5.21
C LEU A 40 -3.31 8.22 5.50
N GLN A 41 -2.91 9.45 5.82
CA GLN A 41 -3.86 10.51 6.06
C GLN A 41 -4.66 10.79 4.79
N TYR A 42 -3.98 10.77 3.66
CA TYR A 42 -4.57 10.87 2.35
C TYR A 42 -5.66 9.81 2.10
N ARG A 43 -5.33 8.54 2.28
CA ARG A 43 -6.27 7.44 2.08
C ARG A 43 -7.46 7.52 3.03
N LEU A 44 -7.26 8.01 4.26
CA LEU A 44 -8.38 8.27 5.18
C LEU A 44 -9.32 9.35 4.63
N ASN A 45 -8.79 10.46 4.14
CA ASN A 45 -9.59 11.54 3.55
C ASN A 45 -10.40 11.02 2.33
N LEU A 46 -9.80 10.17 1.49
CA LEU A 46 -10.52 9.52 0.39
C LEU A 46 -11.67 8.63 0.88
N LEU A 47 -11.46 7.85 1.95
CA LEU A 47 -12.50 7.01 2.54
C LEU A 47 -13.64 7.87 3.11
N GLU A 48 -13.32 8.96 3.81
CA GLU A 48 -14.31 9.90 4.35
C GLU A 48 -15.13 10.52 3.20
N ASN A 49 -14.48 11.00 2.15
CA ASN A 49 -15.15 11.56 0.99
C ASN A 49 -16.02 10.52 0.25
N ALA A 50 -15.54 9.28 0.12
CA ALA A 50 -16.31 8.19 -0.46
C ALA A 50 -17.53 7.83 0.40
N TYR A 51 -17.38 7.82 1.72
CA TYR A 51 -18.47 7.59 2.64
C TYR A 51 -19.52 8.70 2.56
N LEU A 52 -19.13 9.98 2.52
CA LEU A 52 -20.06 11.09 2.33
C LEU A 52 -20.86 10.95 1.02
N ARG A 53 -20.24 10.46 -0.06
CA ARG A 53 -20.95 10.14 -1.31
C ARG A 53 -21.93 8.98 -1.13
N LEU A 54 -21.52 7.91 -0.43
CA LEU A 54 -22.39 6.79 -0.09
C LEU A 54 -23.63 7.28 0.67
N GLN A 55 -23.46 8.10 1.71
CA GLN A 55 -24.56 8.62 2.52
C GLN A 55 -25.61 9.37 1.67
N ARG A 56 -25.17 10.13 0.65
CA ARG A 56 -26.07 10.87 -0.26
C ARG A 56 -26.85 9.96 -1.21
N GLN A 57 -26.27 8.81 -1.59
CA GLN A 57 -26.89 7.90 -2.56
C GLN A 57 -27.66 6.75 -1.88
N TRP A 58 -27.31 6.40 -0.65
CA TRP A 58 -27.85 5.23 0.06
C TRP A 58 -29.39 5.19 0.09
N PRO A 59 -30.11 6.27 0.47
CA PRO A 59 -31.58 6.23 0.53
C PRO A 59 -32.25 6.04 -0.84
N LYS A 60 -31.51 6.24 -1.94
CA LYS A 60 -32.03 6.07 -3.30
C LYS A 60 -31.91 4.63 -3.80
N VAL A 61 -31.03 3.83 -3.18
CA VAL A 61 -30.65 2.49 -3.68
C VAL A 61 -31.02 1.39 -2.69
N VAL A 62 -30.96 1.67 -1.38
CA VAL A 62 -31.16 0.67 -0.33
C VAL A 62 -32.23 1.15 0.64
N ALA A 63 -33.27 0.34 0.82
CA ALA A 63 -34.23 0.52 1.90
C ALA A 63 -33.59 0.07 3.22
N GLY A 64 -33.08 1.01 4.02
CA GLY A 64 -32.51 0.69 5.33
C GLY A 64 -31.62 1.80 5.90
N PRO A 65 -31.17 1.63 7.16
CA PRO A 65 -30.26 2.59 7.78
C PRO A 65 -28.92 2.62 7.04
N ILE A 66 -28.31 3.80 7.01
CA ILE A 66 -26.98 3.99 6.46
C ILE A 66 -25.97 3.30 7.39
N PRO A 67 -25.05 2.46 6.89
CA PRO A 67 -24.02 1.83 7.72
C PRO A 67 -23.11 2.89 8.33
N SER A 68 -22.55 2.62 9.51
CA SER A 68 -21.59 3.53 10.15
C SER A 68 -20.30 3.67 9.32
N PHE A 69 -19.53 4.73 9.58
CA PHE A 69 -18.23 4.91 8.92
C PHE A 69 -17.26 3.76 9.23
N GLU A 70 -17.31 3.18 10.43
CA GLU A 70 -16.50 2.01 10.78
C GLU A 70 -16.87 0.77 9.95
N CYS A 71 -18.18 0.49 9.78
CA CYS A 71 -18.64 -0.59 8.91
C CYS A 71 -18.20 -0.36 7.45
N PHE A 72 -18.29 0.88 6.97
CA PHE A 72 -17.80 1.24 5.64
C PHE A 72 -16.30 0.98 5.47
N LYS A 73 -15.47 1.40 6.44
CA LYS A 73 -14.02 1.13 6.41
C LYS A 73 -13.72 -0.36 6.39
N VAL A 74 -14.41 -1.17 7.18
CA VAL A 74 -14.26 -2.63 7.17
C VAL A 74 -14.65 -3.23 5.82
N ALA A 75 -15.77 -2.80 5.24
CA ALA A 75 -16.19 -3.26 3.91
C ALA A 75 -15.16 -2.92 2.82
N VAL A 76 -14.63 -1.70 2.84
CA VAL A 76 -13.57 -1.29 1.90
C VAL A 76 -12.27 -2.06 2.17
N ALA A 77 -11.90 -2.27 3.43
CA ALA A 77 -10.75 -3.08 3.82
C ALA A 77 -10.83 -4.50 3.27
N VAL A 78 -12.01 -5.13 3.36
CA VAL A 78 -12.28 -6.46 2.80
C VAL A 78 -12.15 -6.43 1.27
N ALA A 79 -12.77 -5.47 0.60
CA ALA A 79 -12.66 -5.34 -0.86
C ALA A 79 -11.20 -5.18 -1.32
N TYR A 80 -10.40 -4.32 -0.69
CA TYR A 80 -8.99 -4.13 -1.08
C TYR A 80 -8.11 -5.35 -0.79
N SER A 81 -8.44 -6.16 0.22
CA SER A 81 -7.62 -7.30 0.62
C SER A 81 -8.00 -8.62 -0.04
N ARG A 82 -9.22 -8.74 -0.58
CA ARG A 82 -9.80 -10.00 -1.06
C ARG A 82 -10.32 -9.96 -2.50
N CYS A 83 -10.50 -8.79 -3.11
CA CYS A 83 -10.94 -8.73 -4.51
C CYS A 83 -9.78 -9.03 -5.48
N PHE A 84 -10.11 -9.74 -6.54
CA PHE A 84 -9.27 -9.92 -7.71
C PHE A 84 -9.54 -8.81 -8.72
N ARG A 85 -8.50 -8.38 -9.42
CA ARG A 85 -8.62 -7.47 -10.55
C ARG A 85 -8.77 -8.28 -11.83
N SER A 86 -9.86 -8.08 -12.55
CA SER A 86 -10.08 -8.66 -13.86
C SER A 86 -10.11 -7.56 -14.92
N SER A 87 -9.31 -7.72 -15.97
CA SER A 87 -9.42 -6.96 -17.21
C SER A 87 -9.88 -7.92 -18.30
N GLN A 88 -11.16 -7.89 -18.67
CA GLN A 88 -11.63 -8.57 -19.86
C GLN A 88 -11.57 -7.59 -21.03
N GLY A 89 -10.58 -7.75 -21.91
CA GLY A 89 -10.37 -6.87 -23.06
C GLY A 89 -10.03 -5.42 -22.68
N ASP A 90 -10.63 -4.46 -23.38
CA ASP A 90 -10.46 -3.01 -23.16
C ASP A 90 -11.38 -2.45 -22.06
N GLU A 91 -12.15 -3.29 -21.37
CA GLU A 91 -13.03 -2.82 -20.31
C GLU A 91 -12.25 -2.39 -19.05
N PRO A 92 -12.76 -1.40 -18.30
CA PRO A 92 -12.13 -0.97 -17.06
C PRO A 92 -11.98 -2.13 -16.08
N LEU A 93 -10.86 -2.12 -15.33
CA LEU A 93 -10.55 -3.11 -14.31
C LEU A 93 -11.72 -3.28 -13.32
N ASN A 94 -12.38 -4.44 -13.39
CA ASN A 94 -13.42 -4.81 -12.43
C ASN A 94 -12.79 -5.48 -11.21
N MET A 95 -13.24 -5.08 -10.02
CA MET A 95 -12.88 -5.75 -8.76
C MET A 95 -13.94 -6.82 -8.45
N VAL A 96 -13.52 -8.08 -8.37
CA VAL A 96 -14.43 -9.22 -8.19
C VAL A 96 -14.05 -10.00 -6.93
N PHE A 97 -15.05 -10.32 -6.11
CA PHE A 97 -14.89 -11.31 -5.06
C PHE A 97 -14.98 -12.70 -5.67
N ALA A 98 -13.95 -13.52 -5.48
CA ALA A 98 -13.95 -14.93 -5.88
C ALA A 98 -13.86 -15.79 -4.62
N PRO A 99 -15.01 -16.24 -4.07
CA PRO A 99 -15.03 -17.09 -2.88
C PRO A 99 -14.12 -18.32 -3.05
N LEU A 100 -13.53 -18.78 -1.94
CA LEU A 100 -12.53 -19.85 -1.87
C LEU A 100 -11.15 -19.42 -2.38
N THR A 101 -11.07 -18.81 -3.57
CA THR A 101 -9.78 -18.35 -4.09
C THR A 101 -9.23 -17.17 -3.29
N ASP A 102 -10.09 -16.34 -2.72
CA ASP A 102 -9.73 -15.24 -1.83
C ASP A 102 -9.11 -15.68 -0.49
N MET A 103 -9.16 -16.98 -0.17
CA MET A 103 -8.51 -17.57 0.99
C MET A 103 -7.01 -17.88 0.76
N MET A 104 -6.55 -17.88 -0.49
CA MET A 104 -5.14 -18.13 -0.81
C MET A 104 -4.27 -16.94 -0.39
N ASN A 105 -3.13 -17.23 0.25
CA ASN A 105 -2.22 -16.19 0.73
C ASN A 105 -1.23 -15.76 -0.35
N HIS A 106 -0.67 -14.57 -0.13
CA HIS A 106 0.40 -14.00 -0.92
C HIS A 106 1.75 -14.65 -0.61
N ASP A 107 2.57 -14.84 -1.64
CA ASP A 107 4.01 -14.99 -1.51
C ASP A 107 4.75 -14.31 -2.68
N HIS A 108 6.07 -14.24 -2.58
CA HIS A 108 6.96 -13.73 -3.61
C HIS A 108 6.69 -14.45 -4.94
N PRO A 109 6.75 -13.77 -6.10
CA PRO A 109 6.46 -14.39 -7.40
C PRO A 109 7.33 -15.60 -7.76
N THR A 110 8.50 -15.74 -7.14
CA THR A 110 9.36 -16.94 -7.28
C THR A 110 8.89 -18.14 -6.46
N ASN A 111 8.09 -17.91 -5.42
CA ASN A 111 7.63 -18.92 -4.47
C ASN A 111 6.14 -19.28 -4.66
N LYS A 112 5.38 -18.47 -5.41
CA LYS A 112 3.98 -18.79 -5.74
C LYS A 112 3.91 -20.16 -6.40
N ASN A 113 2.88 -20.92 -6.03
CA ASN A 113 2.67 -22.28 -6.53
C ASN A 113 1.25 -22.48 -7.09
N VAL A 114 0.46 -21.41 -7.15
CA VAL A 114 -0.84 -21.35 -7.82
C VAL A 114 -0.88 -20.16 -8.77
N ARG A 115 -1.44 -20.40 -9.95
CA ARG A 115 -1.88 -19.38 -10.91
C ARG A 115 -3.38 -19.20 -10.75
N ALA A 116 -3.78 -17.98 -10.38
CA ALA A 116 -5.17 -17.58 -10.19
C ALA A 116 -5.57 -16.58 -11.28
N PHE A 117 -6.58 -16.89 -12.09
CA PHE A 117 -7.00 -16.07 -13.24
C PHE A 117 -8.46 -16.30 -13.59
N PHE A 118 -9.07 -15.35 -14.30
CA PHE A 118 -10.37 -15.55 -14.94
C PHE A 118 -10.18 -16.17 -16.32
N ASN A 119 -10.87 -17.26 -16.62
CA ASN A 119 -10.86 -17.87 -17.96
C ASN A 119 -11.78 -17.09 -18.94
N GLU A 120 -11.84 -17.53 -20.19
CA GLU A 120 -12.69 -16.90 -21.23
C GLU A 120 -14.19 -16.95 -20.89
N ALA A 121 -14.63 -17.94 -20.11
CA ALA A 121 -16.00 -18.05 -19.63
C ALA A 121 -16.30 -17.12 -18.43
N GLY A 122 -15.32 -16.36 -17.94
CA GLY A 122 -15.45 -15.49 -16.77
C GLY A 122 -15.41 -16.24 -15.43
N GLU A 123 -14.97 -17.50 -15.43
CA GLU A 123 -14.85 -18.30 -14.21
C GLU A 123 -13.50 -18.06 -13.55
N MET A 124 -13.48 -17.98 -12.22
CA MET A 124 -12.22 -17.93 -11.47
C MET A 124 -11.59 -19.32 -11.43
N VAL A 125 -10.40 -19.45 -12.00
CA VAL A 125 -9.61 -20.67 -12.03
C VAL A 125 -8.37 -20.48 -11.17
N ALA A 126 -8.10 -21.45 -10.31
CA ALA A 126 -6.90 -21.52 -9.49
C ALA A 126 -6.19 -22.86 -9.73
N GLU A 127 -5.11 -22.82 -10.51
CA GLU A 127 -4.35 -23.99 -10.94
C GLU A 127 -3.01 -24.05 -10.20
N SER A 128 -2.70 -25.21 -9.61
CA SER A 128 -1.36 -25.40 -9.08
C SER A 128 -0.34 -25.50 -10.20
N THR A 129 0.74 -24.73 -10.10
CA THR A 129 1.81 -24.69 -11.11
C THR A 129 2.94 -25.67 -10.79
N GLN A 130 2.84 -26.40 -9.68
CA GLN A 130 3.87 -27.31 -9.17
C GLN A 130 3.19 -28.49 -8.45
N HIS A 131 3.87 -29.63 -8.32
CA HIS A 131 3.38 -30.71 -7.46
C HIS A 131 3.38 -30.27 -5.99
N ARG A 132 2.33 -30.63 -5.23
CA ARG A 132 2.19 -30.30 -3.81
C ARG A 132 1.82 -31.53 -3.00
N SER A 133 2.43 -31.66 -1.84
CA SER A 133 2.12 -32.69 -0.85
C SER A 133 0.88 -32.30 -0.04
N ALA A 134 0.16 -33.30 0.46
CA ALA A 134 -0.95 -33.06 1.37
C ALA A 134 -0.48 -32.26 2.60
N GLY A 135 -1.23 -31.22 2.96
CA GLY A 135 -0.89 -30.32 4.07
C GLY A 135 -0.05 -29.10 3.68
N GLU A 136 0.49 -29.05 2.47
CA GLU A 136 1.19 -27.87 1.99
C GLU A 136 0.23 -26.72 1.64
N GLN A 137 0.66 -25.49 1.92
CA GLN A 137 -0.11 -24.30 1.58
C GLN A 137 -0.06 -24.00 0.08
N LEU A 138 -1.22 -23.60 -0.45
CA LEU A 138 -1.38 -23.03 -1.78
C LEU A 138 -1.23 -21.49 -1.70
N LEU A 139 -0.30 -20.96 -2.50
CA LEU A 139 0.16 -19.58 -2.45
C LEU A 139 0.04 -18.96 -3.85
N ILE A 140 -0.56 -17.78 -3.89
CA ILE A 140 -0.67 -16.95 -5.08
C ILE A 140 0.24 -15.73 -4.95
N THR A 141 0.35 -14.95 -6.03
CA THR A 141 0.88 -13.59 -5.94
C THR A 141 -0.26 -12.58 -6.02
N TYR A 142 -0.16 -11.51 -5.25
CA TYR A 142 -1.08 -10.37 -5.32
C TYR A 142 -0.57 -9.30 -6.30
N GLY A 143 0.52 -9.61 -7.01
CA GLY A 143 1.26 -8.72 -7.89
C GLY A 143 2.59 -8.27 -7.29
N GLU A 144 3.27 -7.41 -8.06
CA GLU A 144 4.55 -6.81 -7.75
C GLU A 144 4.35 -5.56 -6.89
N LEU A 145 3.99 -5.75 -5.62
CA LEU A 145 3.57 -4.67 -4.74
C LEU A 145 4.65 -4.35 -3.69
N PRO A 146 5.00 -3.06 -3.46
CA PRO A 146 5.90 -2.68 -2.37
C PRO A 146 5.26 -2.96 -1.01
N ASN A 147 6.07 -3.12 0.03
CA ASN A 147 5.63 -3.39 1.40
C ASN A 147 4.69 -2.31 1.94
N LEU A 148 4.91 -1.05 1.56
CA LEU A 148 3.97 0.00 1.94
C LEU A 148 2.57 -0.33 1.42
N HIS A 149 2.44 -0.69 0.15
CA HIS A 149 1.16 -1.05 -0.45
C HIS A 149 0.57 -2.34 0.16
N LEU A 150 1.37 -3.38 0.36
CA LEU A 150 0.94 -4.61 1.03
C LEU A 150 0.39 -4.33 2.44
N LEU A 151 1.07 -3.46 3.21
CA LEU A 151 0.58 -3.06 4.52
C LEU A 151 -0.75 -2.29 4.39
N GLN A 152 -0.87 -1.42 3.39
CA GLN A 152 -2.09 -0.62 3.26
C GLN A 152 -3.32 -1.45 2.89
N SER A 153 -3.15 -2.36 1.94
CA SER A 153 -4.26 -3.09 1.34
C SER A 153 -4.51 -4.42 2.06
N ASN A 154 -3.46 -5.13 2.48
CA ASN A 154 -3.55 -6.49 3.00
C ASN A 154 -3.13 -6.63 4.47
N GLY A 155 -2.45 -5.63 5.04
CA GLY A 155 -2.11 -5.60 6.46
C GLY A 155 -0.88 -6.41 6.85
N PHE A 156 0.03 -6.69 5.91
CA PHE A 156 1.31 -7.36 6.19
C PHE A 156 2.45 -6.74 5.37
N THR A 157 3.68 -7.13 5.70
CA THR A 157 4.90 -6.82 4.93
C THR A 157 5.77 -8.06 4.82
N MET A 158 6.59 -8.13 3.78
CA MET A 158 7.59 -9.17 3.55
C MET A 158 8.96 -8.69 4.06
N SER A 159 9.80 -9.62 4.53
CA SER A 159 11.17 -9.33 5.01
C SER A 159 12.08 -8.82 3.89
N GLU A 160 11.99 -9.43 2.70
CA GLU A 160 12.81 -9.11 1.53
C GLU A 160 11.93 -8.88 0.31
N ASN A 161 11.31 -7.71 0.23
CA ASN A 161 10.47 -7.36 -0.91
C ASN A 161 11.30 -6.68 -2.00
N SER A 162 11.52 -7.38 -3.12
CA SER A 162 12.26 -6.86 -4.28
C SER A 162 11.52 -5.73 -5.02
N TYR A 163 10.23 -5.54 -4.73
CA TYR A 163 9.37 -4.51 -5.33
C TYR A 163 9.29 -3.23 -4.50
N ASP A 164 9.97 -3.17 -3.35
CA ASP A 164 10.12 -1.92 -2.62
C ASP A 164 10.99 -0.92 -3.40
N PHE A 165 10.67 0.35 -3.24
CA PHE A 165 11.42 1.46 -3.82
C PHE A 165 11.53 2.59 -2.82
N ALA A 166 12.66 3.29 -2.83
CA ALA A 166 12.85 4.50 -2.05
C ALA A 166 12.06 5.67 -2.65
N VAL A 167 11.46 6.47 -1.78
CA VAL A 167 10.89 7.77 -2.13
C VAL A 167 11.66 8.90 -1.46
N VAL A 168 11.72 10.04 -2.13
CA VAL A 168 12.33 11.27 -1.64
C VAL A 168 11.29 12.38 -1.60
N ASP A 169 11.49 13.30 -0.67
CA ASP A 169 10.75 14.54 -0.60
C ASP A 169 11.20 15.49 -1.72
N ALA A 170 10.37 15.62 -2.74
CA ALA A 170 10.61 16.49 -3.88
C ALA A 170 10.16 17.93 -3.68
N GLN A 171 9.73 18.35 -2.48
CA GLN A 171 9.20 19.70 -2.25
C GLN A 171 10.15 20.80 -2.76
N ARG A 172 11.46 20.63 -2.58
CA ARG A 172 12.47 21.57 -3.07
C ARG A 172 12.48 21.64 -4.59
N LEU A 173 12.50 20.49 -5.28
CA LEU A 173 12.39 20.43 -6.74
C LEU A 173 11.11 21.11 -7.23
N LEU A 174 9.98 20.80 -6.59
CA LEU A 174 8.67 21.33 -6.97
C LEU A 174 8.62 22.86 -6.83
N SER A 175 9.30 23.43 -5.83
CA SER A 175 9.38 24.88 -5.65
C SER A 175 10.17 25.60 -6.75
N MET A 176 11.01 24.88 -7.50
CA MET A 176 11.81 25.41 -8.61
C MET A 176 11.08 25.30 -9.97
N ILE A 177 10.04 24.46 -10.06
CA ILE A 177 9.32 24.22 -11.31
C ILE A 177 8.16 25.22 -11.43
N PRO A 178 8.09 26.01 -12.52
CA PRO A 178 6.92 26.85 -12.78
C PRO A 178 5.64 26.02 -12.83
N GLU A 179 4.55 26.51 -12.25
CA GLU A 179 3.27 25.78 -12.18
C GLU A 179 2.76 25.34 -13.57
N THR A 180 3.01 26.16 -14.60
CA THR A 180 2.70 25.87 -16.01
C THR A 180 3.39 24.61 -16.55
N ASN A 181 4.49 24.19 -15.92
CA ASN A 181 5.31 23.07 -16.38
C ASN A 181 5.05 21.78 -15.58
N LEU A 182 4.36 21.85 -14.44
CA LEU A 182 4.02 20.66 -13.64
C LEU A 182 3.14 19.69 -14.44
N GLN A 183 2.15 20.22 -15.17
CA GLN A 183 1.27 19.42 -16.02
C GLN A 183 2.05 18.70 -17.12
N PHE A 184 3.02 19.37 -17.76
CA PHE A 184 3.90 18.75 -18.74
C PHE A 184 4.70 17.59 -18.14
N LEU A 185 5.22 17.73 -16.92
CA LEU A 185 5.96 16.66 -16.25
C LEU A 185 5.08 15.44 -15.91
N LEU A 186 3.81 15.66 -15.55
CA LEU A 186 2.82 14.59 -15.36
C LEU A 186 2.52 13.87 -16.68
N GLU A 187 2.23 14.62 -17.75
CA GLU A 187 1.94 14.06 -19.08
C GLU A 187 3.11 13.27 -19.66
N LYS A 188 4.35 13.69 -19.37
CA LYS A 188 5.56 12.94 -19.73
C LYS A 188 5.90 11.83 -18.75
N SER A 189 5.09 11.62 -17.70
CA SER A 189 5.33 10.62 -16.65
C SER A 189 6.72 10.75 -16.01
N LEU A 190 7.23 11.98 -15.90
CA LEU A 190 8.52 12.26 -15.25
C LEU A 190 8.38 12.39 -13.73
N LEU A 191 7.22 12.88 -13.28
CA LEU A 191 6.85 12.94 -11.87
C LEU A 191 5.55 12.15 -11.66
N LEU A 192 5.42 11.52 -10.50
CA LEU A 192 4.20 10.81 -10.11
C LEU A 192 3.10 11.78 -9.67
N PRO A 193 1.85 11.52 -10.05
CA PRO A 193 0.73 12.25 -9.50
C PRO A 193 0.44 11.85 -8.04
N ASP A 194 -0.04 12.79 -7.24
CA ASP A 194 -0.84 12.51 -6.07
C ASP A 194 -2.23 11.99 -6.51
N PRO A 195 -3.06 11.50 -5.58
CA PRO A 195 -4.29 10.87 -6.04
C PRO A 195 -5.44 11.86 -6.33
N GLU A 196 -5.23 13.18 -6.17
CA GLU A 196 -6.01 14.24 -6.83
C GLU A 196 -5.59 14.50 -8.28
N GLY A 197 -4.50 13.87 -8.74
CA GLY A 197 -3.96 14.06 -10.09
C GLY A 197 -2.99 15.25 -10.20
N LYS A 198 -2.58 15.87 -9.10
CA LYS A 198 -1.52 16.90 -9.09
C LYS A 198 -0.16 16.24 -8.91
N VAL A 199 0.95 16.95 -8.99
CA VAL A 199 2.28 16.35 -8.75
C VAL A 199 2.46 16.01 -7.27
N SER A 200 2.78 14.76 -6.96
CA SER A 200 3.07 14.34 -5.58
C SER A 200 4.36 14.95 -5.06
N ARG A 201 4.37 15.34 -3.78
CA ARG A 201 5.62 15.69 -3.07
C ARG A 201 6.56 14.49 -2.94
N TRP A 202 6.02 13.27 -2.77
CA TRP A 202 6.83 12.07 -2.60
C TRP A 202 7.10 11.42 -3.95
N GLN A 203 8.37 11.43 -4.37
CA GLN A 203 8.77 10.92 -5.68
C GLN A 203 9.69 9.71 -5.53
N PRO A 204 9.46 8.63 -6.30
CA PRO A 204 10.35 7.48 -6.28
C PRO A 204 11.71 7.86 -6.88
N VAL A 205 12.79 7.42 -6.23
CA VAL A 205 14.12 7.60 -6.81
C VAL A 205 14.22 6.74 -8.07
N SER A 206 14.31 7.40 -9.21
CA SER A 206 14.21 6.75 -10.52
C SER A 206 14.87 7.59 -11.61
N LYS A 207 15.13 6.97 -12.76
CA LYS A 207 15.61 7.68 -13.96
C LYS A 207 14.63 8.76 -14.46
N ARG A 208 13.35 8.67 -14.10
CA ARG A 208 12.34 9.70 -14.41
C ARG A 208 12.53 10.94 -13.54
N LEU A 209 12.72 10.75 -12.23
CA LEU A 209 13.04 11.84 -11.31
C LEU A 209 14.38 12.50 -11.67
N GLU A 210 15.42 11.71 -11.98
CA GLU A 210 16.72 12.25 -12.43
C GLU A 210 16.57 13.15 -13.68
N LYS A 211 15.72 12.77 -14.64
CA LYS A 211 15.42 13.61 -15.81
C LYS A 211 14.69 14.89 -15.42
N ALA A 212 13.75 14.84 -14.49
CA ALA A 212 13.07 16.05 -14.00
C ALA A 212 14.06 17.00 -13.30
N ILE A 213 14.97 16.45 -12.48
CA ILE A 213 16.06 17.21 -11.84
C ILE A 213 16.96 17.84 -12.90
N ALA A 214 17.37 17.09 -13.94
CA ALA A 214 18.22 17.61 -15.01
C ALA A 214 17.56 18.74 -15.82
N LEU A 215 16.22 18.82 -15.86
CA LEU A 215 15.51 19.88 -16.57
C LEU A 215 15.41 21.18 -15.76
N TYR A 216 15.35 21.12 -14.43
CA TYR A 216 15.00 22.27 -13.58
C TYR A 216 16.02 22.62 -12.50
N ALA A 217 16.95 21.72 -12.21
CA ALA A 217 18.00 21.88 -11.21
C ALA A 217 19.39 21.51 -11.77
N SER A 218 19.60 21.69 -13.09
CA SER A 218 20.84 21.32 -13.77
C SER A 218 22.10 22.04 -13.25
N SER A 219 21.92 23.21 -12.62
CA SER A 219 23.01 23.98 -12.00
C SER A 219 23.45 23.41 -10.66
N GLU A 220 22.67 22.52 -10.05
CA GLU A 220 22.95 21.96 -8.73
C GLU A 220 23.56 20.56 -8.86
N SER A 221 24.89 20.51 -8.88
CA SER A 221 25.60 19.24 -8.68
C SER A 221 25.14 18.62 -7.36
N ASN A 222 24.79 17.34 -7.37
CA ASN A 222 24.35 16.58 -6.20
C ASN A 222 22.93 16.92 -5.67
N PHE A 223 22.07 17.55 -6.46
CA PHE A 223 20.69 17.85 -6.05
C PHE A 223 19.92 16.64 -5.50
N LEU A 224 20.04 15.48 -6.17
CA LEU A 224 19.41 14.24 -5.71
C LEU A 224 19.97 13.78 -4.35
N GLN A 225 21.28 13.91 -4.11
CA GLN A 225 21.88 13.54 -2.83
C GLN A 225 21.36 14.44 -1.70
N GLN A 226 21.23 15.74 -1.95
CA GLN A 226 20.63 16.67 -0.97
C GLN A 226 19.18 16.30 -0.65
N MET A 227 18.37 15.98 -1.67
CA MET A 227 16.99 15.49 -1.45
C MET A 227 16.95 14.20 -0.62
N VAL A 228 17.91 13.29 -0.85
CA VAL A 228 18.03 12.04 -0.08
C VAL A 228 18.40 12.33 1.37
N GLU A 229 19.37 13.20 1.64
CA GLU A 229 19.77 13.63 2.98
C GLU A 229 18.62 14.32 3.73
N ASP A 230 17.95 15.27 3.05
CA ASP A 230 16.76 15.96 3.57
C ASP A 230 15.70 14.93 3.97
N THR A 231 15.41 13.96 3.08
CA THR A 231 14.44 12.89 3.34
C THR A 231 14.84 12.01 4.52
N LEU A 232 16.11 11.59 4.59
CA LEU A 232 16.63 10.77 5.69
C LEU A 232 16.52 11.50 7.04
N SER A 233 16.71 12.82 7.06
CA SER A 233 16.59 13.64 8.27
C SER A 233 15.17 13.68 8.85
N THR A 234 14.16 13.37 8.03
CA THR A 234 12.75 13.35 8.47
C THR A 234 12.36 12.08 9.24
N PHE A 235 13.20 11.03 9.22
CA PHE A 235 12.95 9.82 10.00
C PHE A 235 13.31 10.02 11.47
N THR A 236 12.45 9.56 12.37
CA THR A 236 12.68 9.72 13.82
C THR A 236 13.68 8.73 14.42
N THR A 237 14.08 7.71 13.66
CA THR A 237 15.04 6.68 14.07
C THR A 237 16.17 6.60 13.06
N GLY A 238 17.33 6.08 13.45
CA GLY A 238 18.44 5.77 12.55
C GLY A 238 18.22 4.48 11.75
N TYR A 239 19.11 4.20 10.80
CA TYR A 239 19.12 2.92 10.05
C TYR A 239 19.47 1.73 10.97
N GLY A 240 20.51 1.88 11.81
CA GLY A 240 20.94 0.83 12.74
C GLY A 240 19.89 0.50 13.80
N GLU A 241 19.18 1.51 14.30
CA GLU A 241 18.10 1.32 15.29
C GLU A 241 16.95 0.47 14.72
N ASP A 242 16.50 0.78 13.50
CA ASP A 242 15.44 0.00 12.87
C ASP A 242 15.89 -1.42 12.54
N ARG A 243 17.16 -1.61 12.16
CA ARG A 243 17.75 -2.95 11.95
C ARG A 243 17.72 -3.77 13.23
N GLN A 244 18.20 -3.23 14.34
CA GLN A 244 18.20 -3.91 15.63
C GLN A 244 16.78 -4.24 16.09
N LEU A 245 15.82 -3.33 15.87
CA LEU A 245 14.41 -3.56 16.17
C LEU A 245 13.83 -4.72 15.34
N LEU A 246 14.18 -4.81 14.06
CA LEU A 246 13.76 -5.93 13.20
C LEU A 246 14.33 -7.26 13.69
N GLU A 247 15.65 -7.33 13.92
CA GLU A 247 16.30 -8.54 14.43
C GLU A 247 15.69 -8.99 15.77
N THR A 248 15.35 -8.02 16.64
CA THR A 248 14.69 -8.29 17.93
C THR A 248 13.27 -8.84 17.75
N LEU A 249 12.46 -8.22 16.89
CA LEU A 249 11.08 -8.66 16.68
C LEU A 249 10.99 -9.98 15.92
N GLU A 250 11.86 -10.22 14.94
CA GLU A 250 11.84 -11.45 14.13
C GLU A 250 12.34 -12.66 14.92
N SER A 251 13.16 -12.46 15.96
CA SER A 251 13.62 -13.53 16.86
C SER A 251 12.60 -13.92 17.95
N GLN A 252 11.56 -13.11 18.17
CA GLN A 252 10.56 -13.35 19.23
C GLN A 252 9.53 -14.45 18.88
N GLY A 253 9.51 -14.96 17.65
CA GLY A 253 8.54 -15.97 17.22
C GLY A 253 7.12 -15.39 17.15
N ASP A 254 6.22 -15.86 18.02
CA ASP A 254 4.83 -15.41 18.05
C ASP A 254 4.71 -14.00 18.61
N LEU A 255 4.48 -13.03 17.72
CA LEU A 255 4.32 -11.63 18.08
C LEU A 255 2.86 -11.32 18.40
N ASP A 256 2.64 -10.55 19.47
CA ASP A 256 1.34 -9.94 19.72
C ASP A 256 0.99 -8.90 18.63
N GLY A 257 -0.26 -8.45 18.60
CA GLY A 257 -0.70 -7.49 17.59
C GLY A 257 0.03 -6.15 17.63
N ALA A 258 0.57 -5.73 18.79
CA ALA A 258 1.32 -4.48 18.90
C ALA A 258 2.73 -4.61 18.32
N SER A 259 3.37 -5.74 18.56
CA SER A 259 4.70 -6.11 18.11
C SER A 259 4.71 -6.42 16.61
N MET A 260 3.67 -7.08 16.09
CA MET A 260 3.46 -7.23 14.65
C MET A 260 3.36 -5.89 13.92
N ARG A 261 2.62 -4.92 14.48
CA ARG A 261 2.55 -3.58 13.90
C ARG A 261 3.89 -2.85 13.97
N SER A 262 4.64 -3.00 15.06
CA SER A 262 6.02 -2.50 15.17
C SER A 262 6.93 -3.12 14.13
N LEU A 263 6.81 -4.43 13.87
CA LEU A 263 7.58 -5.16 12.87
C LEU A 263 7.32 -4.60 11.47
N HIS A 264 6.05 -4.47 11.08
CA HIS A 264 5.68 -3.91 9.77
C HIS A 264 6.19 -2.48 9.59
N ALA A 265 6.04 -1.66 10.63
CA ALA A 265 6.52 -0.29 10.63
C ALA A 265 8.06 -0.21 10.49
N ALA A 266 8.79 -1.03 11.25
CA ALA A 266 10.24 -1.11 11.18
C ALA A 266 10.71 -1.60 9.81
N ARG A 267 10.05 -2.60 9.21
CA ARG A 267 10.40 -3.12 7.87
C ARG A 267 10.32 -2.02 6.82
N ILE A 268 9.22 -1.26 6.80
CA ILE A 268 9.05 -0.14 5.85
C ILE A 268 10.14 0.92 6.04
N ARG A 269 10.40 1.37 7.27
CA ARG A 269 11.43 2.40 7.52
C ARG A 269 12.83 1.91 7.17
N PHE A 270 13.19 0.71 7.62
CA PHE A 270 14.48 0.08 7.35
C PHE A 270 14.72 0.00 5.84
N GLN A 271 13.73 -0.48 5.09
CA GLN A 271 13.82 -0.65 3.65
C GLN A 271 13.98 0.67 2.91
N GLN A 272 13.16 1.69 3.26
CA GLN A 272 13.31 3.04 2.71
C GLN A 272 14.70 3.62 2.97
N LYS A 273 15.19 3.57 4.22
CA LYS A 273 16.51 4.08 4.58
C LYS A 273 17.64 3.32 3.88
N ARG A 274 17.54 1.99 3.79
CA ARG A 274 18.53 1.15 3.10
C ARG A 274 18.72 1.62 1.67
N ASP A 275 17.62 1.79 0.95
CA ASP A 275 17.67 2.12 -0.47
C ASP A 275 18.04 3.59 -0.70
N LEU A 276 17.65 4.51 0.20
CA LEU A 276 18.14 5.89 0.23
C LEU A 276 19.66 5.96 0.45
N LEU A 277 20.19 5.21 1.41
CA LEU A 277 21.63 5.18 1.70
C LEU A 277 22.47 4.59 0.55
N LYS A 278 21.92 3.69 -0.26
CA LYS A 278 22.60 3.21 -1.49
C LYS A 278 22.82 4.29 -2.54
N ILE A 279 22.06 5.40 -2.49
CA ILE A 279 22.21 6.52 -3.43
C ILE A 279 23.31 7.49 -2.99
N LEU A 280 23.62 7.51 -1.69
CA LEU A 280 24.67 8.36 -1.12
C LEU A 280 26.07 7.75 -1.23
N ASN A 281 26.19 6.43 -1.43
CA ASN A 281 27.45 5.70 -1.55
C ASN A 281 27.75 5.34 -2.99
#